data_AF-A0A7J8AZT0-F1
#
_entry.id   AF-A0A7J8AZT0-F1
#
_cell.length_a   1.000
_cell.length_b   1.000
_cell.length_c   1.000
_cell.angle_alpha   90.00
_cell.angle_beta   90.00
_cell.angle_gamma   90.00
#
_symmetry.space_group_name_H-M   'P 1'
#
loop_
_entity.id
_entity.type
_entity.pdbx_description
1 polymer ?
#
loop_
_entity_poly.entity_id
_entity_poly.type
_entity_poly.pdbx_seq_one_letter_code
_entity_poly.pdbx_strand_id
1 'polypeptide(L)'
;MPLQVSDYSWQQTESAVFLSVPLRGVSVRDADVFCAENYLKVNFAPFLFEVFLYAPIDDESSQAKIGNDTIVFTLRKKEAVMWEALSVSGVDKEMMQRIREKSILKAQERAKEAIEAKAATRREDQKYALNVMMKIEDEERKKIEQIKENERIKATRELEAWKKQQRKAEEQKRTQREDKLHQQEKQIEEGKKLKHKSFPRNSTTRNLATKGRNSENIFSEKLKEDSIPAPRSTGSIQVNFTPRVFPTALRESRVAEEEEWLHKQAEARRTMNTDIPELSDLKEEEKNPEWLKDKGNKLFATENYLAAINAYNLAIRLNNKIPLLYLNRAACHLKLKNLHKAIEDSSKALELLTPPVPDNANARMKAHVRRGTAFCQLELYVEDLKNG
;
A
#
# COMPACT_ATOMS: atom_id res chain seq x y z
N MET A 1 34.18 44.57 -5.17
CA MET A 1 35.27 43.64 -5.51
C MET A 1 35.76 43.02 -4.21
N PRO A 2 35.91 41.69 -4.12
CA PRO A 2 36.43 41.06 -2.92
C PRO A 2 37.90 41.47 -2.68
N LEU A 3 38.29 41.57 -1.42
CA LEU A 3 39.65 41.92 -1.02
C LEU A 3 40.54 40.67 -1.04
N GLN A 4 41.61 40.69 -1.83
CA GLN A 4 42.50 39.54 -1.95
C GLN A 4 43.39 39.41 -0.71
N VAL A 5 43.43 38.20 -0.15
CA VAL A 5 44.22 37.87 1.05
C VAL A 5 45.62 37.44 0.61
N SER A 6 46.66 38.12 1.09
CA SER A 6 48.06 37.85 0.75
C SER A 6 48.91 37.43 1.96
N ASP A 7 48.38 37.55 3.17
CA ASP A 7 48.98 37.24 4.45
C ASP A 7 48.83 35.75 4.83
N TYR A 8 49.17 34.85 3.90
CA TYR A 8 49.16 33.40 4.14
C TYR A 8 50.56 32.87 4.43
N SER A 9 50.65 31.84 5.26
CA SER A 9 51.89 31.11 5.52
C SER A 9 51.75 29.67 5.08
N TRP A 10 52.74 29.14 4.38
CA TRP A 10 52.73 27.74 3.95
C TRP A 10 54.05 27.05 4.27
N GLN A 11 53.95 25.76 4.52
CA GLN A 11 55.06 24.85 4.77
C GLN A 11 54.79 23.57 3.97
N GLN A 12 55.83 22.77 3.70
CA GLN A 12 55.67 21.52 2.98
C GLN A 12 56.59 20.44 3.52
N THR A 13 56.15 19.21 3.30
CA THR A 13 56.95 18.00 3.34
C THR A 13 56.99 17.40 1.94
N GLU A 14 57.73 16.30 1.76
CA GLU A 14 57.75 15.58 0.48
C GLU A 14 56.35 15.10 0.07
N SER A 15 55.49 14.77 1.04
CA SER A 15 54.17 14.17 0.82
C SER A 15 52.98 15.11 1.03
N ALA A 16 53.15 16.24 1.71
CA ALA A 16 52.03 17.13 2.05
C ALA A 16 52.43 18.62 2.03
N VAL A 17 51.42 19.48 1.91
CA VAL A 17 51.52 20.93 2.03
C VAL A 17 50.59 21.40 3.14
N PHE A 18 51.15 22.18 4.06
CA PHE A 18 50.44 22.82 5.14
C PHE A 18 50.27 24.30 4.81
N LEU A 19 49.03 24.77 4.70
CA LEU A 19 48.73 26.15 4.36
C LEU A 19 47.84 26.76 5.44
N SER A 20 48.23 27.91 5.97
CA SER A 20 47.48 28.65 6.99
C SER A 20 47.01 29.98 6.43
N VAL A 21 45.69 30.22 6.45
CA VAL A 21 45.03 31.42 5.94
C VAL A 21 44.26 32.10 7.08
N PRO A 22 44.59 33.36 7.45
CA PRO A 22 43.91 34.06 8.54
C PRO A 22 42.52 34.55 8.11
N LEU A 23 41.52 34.39 8.99
CA LEU A 23 40.11 34.75 8.77
C LEU A 23 39.74 36.18 9.18
N ARG A 24 40.68 36.93 9.79
CA ARG A 24 40.53 38.35 10.18
C ARG A 24 39.22 38.65 10.95
N GLY A 25 38.81 37.74 11.83
CA GLY A 25 37.62 37.88 12.68
C GLY A 25 36.28 37.53 12.01
N VAL A 26 36.28 36.96 10.80
CA VAL A 26 35.06 36.43 10.16
C VAL A 26 34.67 35.09 10.79
N SER A 27 33.36 34.91 11.01
CA SER A 27 32.83 33.69 11.63
C SER A 27 33.06 32.46 10.73
N VAL A 28 33.32 31.30 11.33
CA VAL A 28 33.53 30.03 10.62
C VAL A 28 32.33 29.65 9.72
N ARG A 29 31.12 30.12 10.07
CA ARG A 29 29.89 29.81 9.32
C ARG A 29 29.80 30.58 8.01
N ASP A 30 30.49 31.71 7.91
CA ASP A 30 30.46 32.60 6.74
C ASP A 30 31.65 32.35 5.80
N ALA A 31 32.54 31.42 6.15
CA ALA A 31 33.68 31.01 5.34
C ALA A 31 33.30 29.80 4.48
N ASP A 32 33.39 29.98 3.16
CA ASP A 32 33.18 28.92 2.16
C ASP A 32 34.55 28.47 1.61
N VAL A 33 34.79 27.16 1.61
CA VAL A 33 36.07 26.55 1.24
C VAL A 33 35.84 25.59 0.09
N PHE A 34 36.50 25.85 -1.04
CA PHE A 34 36.52 24.98 -2.20
C PHE A 34 37.94 24.50 -2.46
N CYS A 35 38.13 23.19 -2.41
CA CYS A 35 39.39 22.50 -2.68
C CYS A 35 39.21 21.60 -3.89
N ALA A 36 40.20 21.60 -4.79
CA ALA A 36 40.29 20.76 -5.96
C ALA A 36 41.77 20.48 -6.28
N GLU A 37 42.04 19.56 -7.19
CA GLU A 37 43.40 19.08 -7.49
C GLU A 37 44.42 20.20 -7.74
N ASN A 38 44.06 21.21 -8.54
CA ASN A 38 44.99 22.29 -8.92
C ASN A 38 44.50 23.68 -8.47
N TYR A 39 43.45 23.74 -7.65
CA TYR A 39 42.76 24.99 -7.38
C TYR A 39 42.20 25.00 -5.96
N LEU A 40 42.55 26.03 -5.20
CA LEU A 40 42.05 26.25 -3.85
C LEU A 40 41.45 27.65 -3.77
N LYS A 41 40.23 27.73 -3.25
CA LYS A 41 39.50 28.97 -3.06
C LYS A 41 38.88 29.01 -1.67
N VAL A 42 39.06 30.12 -0.96
CA VAL A 42 38.37 30.40 0.29
C VAL A 42 37.69 31.75 0.16
N ASN A 43 36.38 31.78 0.34
CA ASN A 43 35.58 32.98 0.29
C ASN A 43 35.02 33.27 1.68
N PHE A 44 35.39 34.41 2.27
CA PHE A 44 34.90 34.84 3.56
C PHE A 44 34.69 36.35 3.50
N ALA A 45 33.46 36.76 3.15
CA ALA A 45 33.17 38.12 2.75
C ALA A 45 33.61 39.17 3.80
N PRO A 46 34.28 40.26 3.41
CA PRO A 46 34.56 40.73 2.04
C PRO A 46 35.85 40.15 1.39
N PHE A 47 36.52 39.18 2.01
CA PHE A 47 37.81 38.67 1.58
C PHE A 47 37.70 37.42 0.68
N LEU A 48 38.65 37.29 -0.24
CA LEU A 48 38.80 36.13 -1.11
C LEU A 48 40.27 35.72 -1.14
N PHE A 49 40.50 34.44 -0.86
CA PHE A 49 41.79 33.79 -1.07
C PHE A 49 41.66 32.81 -2.22
N GLU A 50 42.53 32.95 -3.23
CA GLU A 50 42.52 32.10 -4.42
C GLU A 50 43.97 31.73 -4.76
N VAL A 51 44.22 30.43 -4.90
CA VAL A 51 45.54 29.89 -5.24
C VAL A 51 45.41 28.79 -6.28
N PHE A 52 46.23 28.89 -7.33
CA PHE A 52 46.42 27.85 -8.34
C PHE A 52 47.64 27.03 -7.96
N LEU A 53 47.43 25.81 -7.46
CA LEU A 53 48.48 24.98 -6.90
C LEU A 53 49.52 24.60 -7.95
N TYR A 54 50.79 24.50 -7.54
CA TYR A 54 51.91 24.13 -8.42
C TYR A 54 51.74 22.75 -9.06
N ALA A 55 51.26 21.77 -8.30
CA ALA A 55 51.07 20.40 -8.72
C ALA A 55 49.75 19.82 -8.16
N PRO A 56 49.20 18.75 -8.76
CA PRO A 56 47.94 18.17 -8.31
C PRO A 56 48.01 17.59 -6.90
N ILE A 57 46.99 17.92 -6.10
CA ILE A 57 46.75 17.33 -4.79
C ILE A 57 45.66 16.25 -4.84
N ASP A 58 45.68 15.38 -3.86
CA ASP A 58 44.62 14.41 -3.64
C ASP A 58 43.53 15.01 -2.73
N ASP A 59 42.38 15.30 -3.32
CA ASP A 59 41.27 15.99 -2.66
C ASP A 59 40.62 15.15 -1.55
N GLU A 60 40.56 13.83 -1.71
CA GLU A 60 39.89 12.94 -0.76
C GLU A 60 40.66 12.76 0.56
N SER A 61 41.99 12.76 0.48
CA SER A 61 42.85 12.61 1.65
C SER A 61 43.31 13.95 2.26
N SER A 62 43.02 15.05 1.58
CA SER A 62 43.27 16.41 2.06
C SER A 62 42.20 16.85 3.07
N GLN A 63 42.61 17.66 4.05
CA GLN A 63 41.72 18.11 5.12
C GLN A 63 41.87 19.61 5.34
N ALA A 64 40.75 20.29 5.59
CA ALA A 64 40.74 21.68 6.02
C ALA A 64 40.18 21.76 7.46
N LYS A 65 40.94 22.36 8.37
CA LYS A 65 40.51 22.61 9.75
C LYS A 65 40.39 24.10 9.97
N ILE A 66 39.22 24.54 10.42
CA ILE A 66 38.97 25.95 10.71
C ILE A 66 38.94 26.12 12.24
N GLY A 67 39.79 26.98 12.78
CA GLY A 67 39.85 27.25 14.22
C GLY A 67 40.77 28.40 14.58
N ASN A 68 40.51 29.07 15.71
CA ASN A 68 41.33 30.18 16.22
C ASN A 68 41.61 31.27 15.16
N ASP A 69 40.55 31.75 14.50
CA ASP A 69 40.62 32.77 13.43
C ASP A 69 41.56 32.41 12.25
N THR A 70 41.87 31.13 12.05
CA THR A 70 42.75 30.66 10.98
C THR A 70 42.19 29.39 10.34
N ILE A 71 42.27 29.29 9.02
CA ILE A 71 42.05 28.03 8.30
C ILE A 71 43.39 27.36 8.07
N VAL A 72 43.53 26.13 8.56
CA VAL A 72 44.70 25.28 8.35
C VAL A 72 44.34 24.16 7.38
N PHE A 73 44.94 24.20 6.20
CA PHE A 73 44.84 23.17 5.19
C PHE A 73 45.99 22.18 5.35
N THR A 74 45.65 20.89 5.28
CA THR A 74 46.59 19.78 5.13
C THR A 74 46.30 19.13 3.78
N LEU A 75 47.02 19.59 2.76
CA LEU A 75 46.86 19.15 1.37
C LEU A 75 47.83 18.01 1.10
N ARG A 76 47.34 16.85 0.68
CA ARG A 76 48.20 15.71 0.32
C ARG A 76 48.62 15.83 -1.13
N LYS A 77 49.92 15.74 -1.40
CA LYS A 77 50.44 15.77 -2.77
C LYS A 77 50.15 14.44 -3.45
N LYS A 78 49.75 14.48 -4.72
CA LYS A 78 49.58 13.27 -5.52
C LYS A 78 50.91 12.63 -5.90
N GLU A 79 51.91 13.49 -6.11
CA GLU A 79 53.30 13.10 -6.37
C GLU A 79 54.19 13.63 -5.25
N ALA A 80 55.08 12.79 -4.71
CA ALA A 80 55.94 13.13 -3.59
C ALA A 80 57.13 14.00 -4.04
N VAL A 81 56.86 15.25 -4.42
CA VAL A 81 57.84 16.20 -4.97
C VAL A 81 57.82 17.50 -4.15
N MET A 82 59.00 18.05 -3.87
CA MET A 82 59.13 19.37 -3.23
C MET A 82 58.75 20.48 -4.21
N TRP A 83 57.85 21.38 -3.80
CA TRP A 83 57.36 22.46 -4.64
C TRP A 83 58.27 23.68 -4.51
N GLU A 84 58.66 24.26 -5.65
CA GLU A 84 59.47 25.49 -5.67
C GLU A 84 58.65 26.71 -5.23
N ALA A 85 57.34 26.70 -5.50
CA ALA A 85 56.38 27.68 -5.07
C ALA A 85 55.03 27.03 -4.76
N LEU A 86 54.19 27.67 -3.93
CA LEU A 86 52.83 27.20 -3.68
C LEU A 86 51.96 27.28 -4.94
N SER A 87 52.19 28.32 -5.76
CA SER A 87 51.43 28.58 -6.98
C SER A 87 52.29 28.53 -8.23
N VAL A 88 51.67 28.17 -9.36
CA VAL A 88 52.32 28.25 -10.68
C VAL A 88 52.71 29.70 -10.97
N SER A 89 53.99 29.97 -11.27
CA SER A 89 54.50 31.31 -11.58
C SER A 89 54.26 31.69 -13.05
N GLY A 90 53.94 32.96 -13.33
CA GLY A 90 53.86 33.49 -14.69
C GLY A 90 52.62 33.11 -15.50
N VAL A 91 51.50 32.84 -14.82
CA VAL A 91 50.26 32.38 -15.47
C VAL A 91 49.46 33.57 -16.01
N ASP A 92 49.15 33.53 -17.31
CA ASP A 92 48.25 34.50 -17.92
C ASP A 92 46.82 34.39 -17.36
N LYS A 93 46.08 35.51 -17.38
CA LYS A 93 44.70 35.57 -16.89
C LYS A 93 43.79 34.51 -17.54
N GLU A 94 43.98 34.22 -18.83
CA GLU A 94 43.23 33.20 -19.55
C GLU A 94 43.55 31.78 -19.04
N MET A 95 44.81 31.50 -18.75
CA MET A 95 45.23 30.19 -18.25
C MET A 95 44.72 29.96 -16.83
N MET A 96 44.74 30.99 -15.96
CA MET A 96 44.09 30.94 -14.64
C MET A 96 42.59 30.65 -14.75
N GLN A 97 41.90 31.28 -15.71
CA GLN A 97 40.48 31.03 -15.96
C GLN A 97 40.23 29.58 -16.42
N ARG A 98 41.04 29.06 -17.35
CA ARG A 98 40.93 27.67 -17.80
C ARG A 98 41.16 26.66 -16.68
N ILE A 99 42.16 26.89 -15.81
CA ILE A 99 42.42 26.02 -14.65
C ILE A 99 41.22 26.05 -13.68
N ARG A 100 40.67 27.24 -13.42
CA ARG A 100 39.49 27.41 -12.57
C ARG A 100 38.28 26.64 -13.13
N GLU A 101 37.93 26.88 -14.38
CA GLU A 101 36.78 26.25 -15.06
C GLU A 101 36.94 24.73 -15.10
N LYS A 102 38.12 24.23 -15.49
CA LYS A 102 38.43 22.80 -15.52
C LYS A 102 38.30 22.16 -14.13
N SER A 103 38.79 22.81 -13.09
CA SER A 103 38.73 22.29 -11.71
C SER A 103 37.30 22.25 -11.18
N ILE A 104 36.51 23.28 -11.46
CA ILE A 104 35.09 23.34 -11.07
C ILE A 104 34.29 22.26 -11.81
N LEU A 105 34.48 22.11 -13.12
CA LEU A 105 33.78 21.10 -13.91
C LEU A 105 34.09 19.69 -13.42
N LYS A 106 35.37 19.38 -13.18
CA LYS A 106 35.78 18.07 -12.66
C LYS A 106 35.19 17.77 -11.27
N ALA A 107 35.13 18.77 -10.40
CA ALA A 107 34.50 18.62 -9.09
C ALA A 107 32.99 18.40 -9.20
N GLN A 108 32.31 19.09 -10.12
CA GLN A 108 30.89 18.88 -10.39
C GLN A 108 30.59 17.49 -10.97
N GLU A 109 31.41 17.02 -11.91
CA GLU A 109 31.30 15.66 -12.48
C GLU A 109 31.44 14.59 -11.40
N ARG A 110 32.48 14.67 -10.55
CA ARG A 110 32.65 13.75 -9.42
C ARG A 110 31.50 13.80 -8.42
N ALA A 111 31.01 14.99 -8.09
CA ALA A 111 29.88 15.13 -7.18
C ALA A 111 28.62 14.47 -7.77
N LYS A 112 28.40 14.61 -9.08
CA LYS A 112 27.31 13.95 -9.80
C LYS A 112 27.48 12.43 -9.79
N GLU A 113 28.66 11.91 -10.13
CA GLU A 113 28.97 10.48 -10.10
C GLU A 113 28.76 9.88 -8.70
N ALA A 114 29.17 10.59 -7.64
CA ALA A 114 28.95 10.15 -6.26
C ALA A 114 27.47 10.12 -5.87
N ILE A 115 26.66 11.07 -6.34
CA ILE A 115 25.21 11.06 -6.16
C ILE A 115 24.58 9.88 -6.90
N GLU A 116 24.98 9.64 -8.15
CA GLU A 116 24.48 8.53 -8.97
C GLU A 116 24.87 7.18 -8.37
N ALA A 117 26.09 7.02 -7.86
CA ALA A 117 26.55 5.81 -7.17
C ALA A 117 25.77 5.56 -5.86
N LYS A 118 25.52 6.60 -5.06
CA LYS A 118 24.67 6.50 -3.86
C LYS A 118 23.22 6.15 -4.21
N ALA A 119 22.70 6.68 -5.31
CA ALA A 119 21.37 6.31 -5.80
C ALA A 119 21.33 4.86 -6.30
N ALA A 120 22.38 4.39 -6.98
CA ALA A 120 22.49 3.02 -7.47
C ALA A 120 22.53 2.01 -6.31
N THR A 121 23.40 2.23 -5.32
CA THR A 121 23.48 1.39 -4.10
C THR A 121 22.14 1.34 -3.36
N ARG A 122 21.47 2.49 -3.19
CA ARG A 122 20.13 2.53 -2.58
C ARG A 122 19.10 1.70 -3.35
N ARG A 123 19.12 1.74 -4.69
CA ARG A 123 18.22 0.92 -5.53
C ARG A 123 18.53 -0.57 -5.40
N GLU A 124 19.80 -0.94 -5.32
CA GLU A 124 20.21 -2.33 -5.10
C GLU A 124 19.73 -2.84 -3.74
N ASP A 125 19.92 -2.07 -2.68
CA ASP A 125 19.45 -2.40 -1.33
C ASP A 125 17.92 -2.55 -1.27
N GLN A 126 17.19 -1.65 -1.92
CA GLN A 126 15.72 -1.75 -2.03
C GLN A 126 15.29 -3.03 -2.78
N LYS A 127 15.94 -3.34 -3.89
CA LYS A 127 15.66 -4.57 -4.66
C LYS A 127 15.97 -5.83 -3.86
N TYR A 128 17.07 -5.82 -3.11
CA TYR A 128 17.44 -6.91 -2.21
C TYR A 128 16.37 -7.10 -1.12
N ALA A 129 16.00 -6.04 -0.42
CA ALA A 129 14.97 -6.08 0.63
C ALA A 129 13.63 -6.60 0.10
N LEU A 130 13.20 -6.13 -1.08
CA LEU A 130 11.97 -6.61 -1.72
C LEU A 130 12.02 -8.10 -2.06
N ASN A 131 13.14 -8.58 -2.59
CA ASN A 131 13.32 -10.00 -2.91
C ASN A 131 13.26 -10.88 -1.65
N VAL A 132 13.88 -10.43 -0.55
CA VAL A 132 13.79 -11.14 0.74
C VAL A 132 12.34 -11.17 1.24
N MET A 133 11.63 -10.04 1.20
CA MET A 133 10.22 -9.98 1.58
C MET A 133 9.34 -10.92 0.76
N MET A 134 9.52 -10.95 -0.56
CA MET A 134 8.79 -11.86 -1.45
C MET A 134 9.03 -13.34 -1.10
N LYS A 135 10.28 -13.71 -0.79
CA LYS A 135 10.60 -15.09 -0.38
C LYS A 135 9.88 -15.48 0.91
N ILE A 136 9.84 -14.59 1.90
CA ILE A 136 9.13 -14.83 3.16
C ILE A 136 7.63 -15.01 2.90
N GLU A 137 7.03 -14.12 2.12
CA GLU A 137 5.59 -14.21 1.77
C GLU A 137 5.27 -15.49 0.99
N ASP A 138 6.13 -15.91 0.05
CA ASP A 138 5.96 -17.16 -0.70
C ASP A 138 6.04 -18.40 0.19
N GLU A 139 6.94 -18.40 1.18
CA GLU A 139 7.03 -19.48 2.17
C GLU A 139 5.79 -19.52 3.06
N GLU A 140 5.28 -18.37 3.49
CA GLU A 140 4.02 -18.28 4.25
C GLU A 140 2.83 -18.79 3.44
N ARG A 141 2.71 -18.38 2.17
CA ARG A 141 1.65 -18.86 1.27
C ARG A 141 1.69 -20.38 1.13
N LYS A 142 2.87 -20.97 0.90
CA LYS A 142 3.04 -22.43 0.81
C LYS A 142 2.63 -23.14 2.11
N LYS A 143 2.99 -22.59 3.28
CA LYS A 143 2.56 -23.15 4.57
C LYS A 143 1.04 -23.13 4.70
N ILE A 144 0.40 -22.01 4.33
CA ILE A 144 -1.07 -21.88 4.38
C ILE A 144 -1.74 -22.88 3.43
N GLU A 145 -1.22 -23.03 2.20
CA GLU A 145 -1.73 -24.01 1.24
C GLU A 145 -1.62 -25.45 1.75
N GLN A 146 -0.49 -25.80 2.37
CA GLN A 146 -0.30 -27.11 2.99
C GLN A 146 -1.28 -27.35 4.14
N ILE A 147 -1.54 -26.35 4.99
CA ILE A 147 -2.52 -26.45 6.07
C ILE A 147 -3.92 -26.66 5.48
N LYS A 148 -4.33 -25.86 4.48
CA LYS A 148 -5.62 -25.99 3.81
C LYS A 148 -5.83 -27.37 3.19
N GLU A 149 -4.83 -27.90 2.49
CA GLU A 149 -4.93 -29.20 1.85
C GLU A 149 -4.96 -30.33 2.90
N ASN A 150 -4.18 -30.23 3.98
CA ASN A 150 -4.23 -31.19 5.08
C ASN A 150 -5.60 -31.23 5.77
N GLU A 151 -6.19 -30.06 6.04
CA GLU A 151 -7.54 -29.96 6.60
C GLU A 151 -8.58 -30.53 5.63
N ARG A 152 -8.45 -30.25 4.33
CA ARG A 152 -9.32 -30.80 3.29
C ARG A 152 -9.25 -32.33 3.25
N ILE A 153 -8.04 -32.90 3.25
CA ILE A 153 -7.82 -34.36 3.28
C ILE A 153 -8.39 -34.98 4.56
N LYS A 154 -8.23 -34.32 5.71
CA LYS A 154 -8.78 -34.80 6.97
C LYS A 154 -10.31 -34.82 6.92
N ALA A 155 -10.94 -33.74 6.47
CA ALA A 155 -12.38 -33.63 6.34
C ALA A 155 -12.97 -34.66 5.36
N THR A 156 -12.30 -34.91 4.23
CA THR A 156 -12.76 -35.94 3.26
C THR A 156 -12.68 -37.34 3.87
N ARG A 157 -11.59 -37.67 4.58
CA ARG A 157 -11.46 -38.96 5.29
C ARG A 157 -12.51 -39.14 6.37
N GLU A 158 -12.78 -38.12 7.18
CA GLU A 158 -13.82 -38.15 8.21
C GLU A 158 -15.21 -38.37 7.59
N LEU A 159 -15.51 -37.70 6.46
CA LEU A 159 -16.76 -37.87 5.74
C LEU A 159 -16.91 -39.29 5.14
N GLU A 160 -15.83 -39.86 4.60
CA GLU A 160 -15.84 -41.25 4.13
C GLU A 160 -16.01 -42.26 5.27
N ALA A 161 -15.35 -42.04 6.41
CA ALA A 161 -15.50 -42.88 7.59
C ALA A 161 -16.94 -42.84 8.12
N TRP A 162 -17.53 -41.65 8.22
CA TRP A 162 -18.93 -41.45 8.60
C TRP A 162 -19.89 -42.17 7.62
N LYS A 163 -19.67 -42.06 6.30
CA LYS A 163 -20.45 -42.80 5.29
C LYS A 163 -20.35 -44.32 5.48
N LYS A 164 -19.17 -44.86 5.80
CA LYS A 164 -18.98 -46.29 6.06
C LYS A 164 -19.69 -46.73 7.34
N GLN A 165 -19.64 -45.93 8.41
CA GLN A 165 -20.37 -46.20 9.65
C GLN A 165 -21.89 -46.20 9.43
N GLN A 166 -22.42 -45.26 8.64
CA GLN A 166 -23.82 -45.23 8.23
C GLN A 166 -24.24 -46.51 7.52
N ARG A 167 -23.47 -46.96 6.50
CA ARG A 167 -23.76 -48.22 5.79
C ARG A 167 -23.76 -49.43 6.74
N LYS A 168 -22.75 -49.55 7.60
CA LYS A 168 -22.67 -50.64 8.59
C LYS A 168 -23.85 -50.62 9.57
N ALA A 169 -24.27 -49.44 10.02
CA ALA A 169 -25.41 -49.28 10.91
C ALA A 169 -26.73 -49.65 10.21
N GLU A 170 -26.88 -49.32 8.92
CA GLU A 170 -28.03 -49.75 8.10
C GLU A 170 -28.02 -51.27 7.87
N GLU A 171 -26.88 -51.87 7.55
CA GLU A 171 -26.73 -53.33 7.41
C GLU A 171 -27.06 -54.06 8.71
N GLN A 172 -26.52 -53.62 9.85
CA GLN A 172 -26.86 -54.18 11.17
C GLN A 172 -28.36 -54.06 11.48
N LYS A 173 -28.99 -52.93 11.15
CA LYS A 173 -30.44 -52.76 11.29
C LYS A 173 -31.21 -53.70 10.36
N ARG A 174 -30.71 -53.99 9.15
CA ARG A 174 -31.33 -54.98 8.24
C ARG A 174 -31.22 -56.38 8.82
N THR A 175 -30.03 -56.81 9.25
CA THR A 175 -29.83 -58.14 9.87
C THR A 175 -30.69 -58.30 11.12
N GLN A 176 -30.76 -57.29 12.00
CA GLN A 176 -31.66 -57.34 13.17
C GLN A 176 -33.15 -57.42 12.80
N ARG A 177 -33.58 -56.82 11.68
CA ARG A 177 -34.96 -56.95 11.19
C ARG A 177 -35.23 -58.36 10.66
N GLU A 178 -34.29 -58.93 9.92
CA GLU A 178 -34.36 -60.30 9.41
C GLU A 178 -34.37 -61.33 10.55
N ASP A 179 -33.50 -61.18 11.56
CA ASP A 179 -33.47 -62.04 12.74
C ASP A 179 -34.79 -61.98 13.55
N LYS A 180 -35.37 -60.78 13.69
CA LYS A 180 -36.68 -60.58 14.34
C LYS A 180 -37.81 -61.25 13.56
N LEU A 181 -37.82 -61.12 12.23
CA LEU A 181 -38.79 -61.80 11.36
C LEU A 181 -38.66 -63.33 11.50
N HIS A 182 -37.44 -63.85 11.54
CA HIS A 182 -37.20 -65.29 11.65
C HIS A 182 -37.57 -65.85 13.04
N GLN A 183 -37.37 -65.09 14.12
CA GLN A 183 -37.89 -65.44 15.46
C GLN A 183 -39.42 -65.41 15.49
N GLN A 184 -40.05 -64.45 14.83
CA GLN A 184 -41.50 -64.35 14.74
C GLN A 184 -42.10 -65.52 13.94
N GLU A 185 -41.45 -65.93 12.85
CA GLU A 185 -41.82 -67.13 12.09
C GLU A 185 -41.69 -68.42 12.90
N LYS A 186 -40.62 -68.59 13.68
CA LYS A 186 -40.46 -69.73 14.59
C LYS A 186 -41.53 -69.78 15.68
N GLN A 187 -41.91 -68.63 16.24
CA GLN A 187 -43.03 -68.55 17.20
C GLN A 187 -44.39 -68.89 16.56
N ILE A 188 -44.58 -68.55 15.28
CA ILE A 188 -45.79 -68.92 14.52
C ILE A 188 -45.81 -70.43 14.19
N GLU A 189 -44.67 -71.05 13.89
CA GLU A 189 -44.57 -72.50 13.69
C GLU A 189 -44.78 -73.29 14.99
N GLU A 190 -44.24 -72.83 16.12
CA GLU A 190 -44.49 -73.44 17.43
C GLU A 190 -45.96 -73.29 17.86
N GLY A 191 -46.59 -72.15 17.55
CA GLY A 191 -48.04 -71.94 17.76
C GLY A 191 -48.94 -72.84 16.89
N LYS A 192 -48.47 -73.28 15.71
CA LYS A 192 -49.20 -74.21 14.83
C LYS A 192 -49.11 -75.68 15.24
N LYS A 193 -48.22 -76.06 16.18
CA LYS A 193 -48.15 -77.43 16.73
C LYS A 193 -49.12 -77.70 17.89
N LEU A 194 -49.85 -76.69 18.36
CA LEU A 194 -50.84 -76.80 19.45
C LEU A 194 -52.21 -76.25 18.98
N LYS A 195 -52.93 -77.01 18.15
CA LYS A 195 -54.42 -77.03 18.09
C LYS A 195 -54.95 -78.01 17.04
N HIS A 196 -55.28 -79.22 17.49
CA HIS A 196 -56.33 -80.05 16.90
C HIS A 196 -57.30 -80.45 18.02
N LYS A 197 -58.54 -79.94 18.01
CA LYS A 197 -59.77 -80.68 18.35
C LYS A 197 -61.05 -79.84 18.12
N SER A 198 -61.80 -80.31 17.12
CA SER A 198 -63.27 -80.41 16.98
C SER A 198 -64.24 -79.20 17.14
N PHE A 199 -64.96 -78.97 16.03
CA PHE A 199 -66.32 -78.42 15.75
C PHE A 199 -67.46 -78.99 16.64
N PRO A 200 -68.69 -78.41 16.74
CA PRO A 200 -69.70 -78.13 15.66
C PRO A 200 -70.44 -76.76 15.77
N ARG A 201 -70.95 -76.08 14.73
CA ARG A 201 -71.91 -76.30 13.60
C ARG A 201 -73.37 -75.89 13.95
N ASN A 202 -73.86 -74.87 13.23
CA ASN A 202 -75.24 -74.59 12.72
C ASN A 202 -75.51 -73.06 12.73
N SER A 203 -76.19 -72.42 11.77
CA SER A 203 -76.83 -72.81 10.51
C SER A 203 -77.26 -71.53 9.76
N THR A 204 -77.53 -71.66 8.45
CA THR A 204 -78.48 -70.85 7.62
C THR A 204 -78.11 -69.37 7.33
N THR A 205 -78.20 -68.79 6.13
CA THR A 205 -78.98 -69.09 4.92
C THR A 205 -78.48 -68.25 3.72
N ARG A 206 -78.50 -68.84 2.51
CA ARG A 206 -78.95 -68.27 1.21
C ARG A 206 -78.43 -66.89 0.72
N ASN A 207 -77.65 -66.85 -0.37
CA ASN A 207 -78.13 -66.76 -1.76
C ASN A 207 -77.08 -66.27 -2.79
N LEU A 208 -77.15 -66.95 -3.95
CA LEU A 208 -76.67 -66.69 -5.32
C LEU A 208 -76.25 -65.28 -5.80
N ALA A 209 -75.17 -65.32 -6.61
CA ALA A 209 -74.91 -64.63 -7.90
C ALA A 209 -74.75 -63.09 -7.88
N THR A 210 -73.87 -62.42 -8.64
CA THR A 210 -73.36 -62.60 -10.01
C THR A 210 -71.98 -61.92 -10.18
N LYS A 211 -71.27 -62.32 -11.25
CA LYS A 211 -70.04 -61.72 -11.80
C LYS A 211 -70.07 -60.18 -11.91
N GLY A 212 -68.92 -59.56 -11.64
CA GLY A 212 -68.57 -58.20 -12.09
C GLY A 212 -67.09 -57.93 -11.85
N ARG A 213 -66.30 -57.92 -12.93
CA ARG A 213 -64.86 -57.65 -12.95
C ARG A 213 -64.69 -56.13 -13.08
N ASN A 214 -63.89 -55.49 -12.22
CA ASN A 214 -62.83 -54.52 -12.57
C ASN A 214 -62.46 -53.58 -11.42
N SER A 215 -61.14 -53.44 -11.26
CA SER A 215 -60.34 -52.33 -10.71
C SER A 215 -61.06 -51.12 -10.09
N GLU A 216 -60.72 -50.80 -8.84
CA GLU A 216 -59.92 -49.60 -8.51
C GLU A 216 -59.64 -49.42 -7.01
N ASN A 217 -58.38 -49.03 -6.73
CA ASN A 217 -57.87 -48.17 -5.65
C ASN A 217 -57.86 -48.65 -4.19
N ILE A 218 -56.62 -48.89 -3.74
CA ILE A 218 -56.13 -49.35 -2.43
C ILE A 218 -56.26 -48.32 -1.28
N PHE A 219 -56.82 -47.13 -1.53
CA PHE A 219 -56.95 -46.06 -0.55
C PHE A 219 -58.42 -45.76 -0.22
N SER A 220 -59.06 -46.62 0.55
CA SER A 220 -60.28 -46.26 1.30
C SER A 220 -60.53 -47.24 2.44
N GLU A 221 -59.52 -47.36 3.30
CA GLU A 221 -59.71 -47.94 4.62
C GLU A 221 -60.36 -46.88 5.52
N LYS A 222 -61.68 -46.96 5.69
CA LYS A 222 -62.44 -46.23 6.72
C LYS A 222 -61.92 -46.67 8.09
N LEU A 223 -60.93 -45.96 8.62
CA LEU A 223 -60.52 -46.09 10.00
C LEU A 223 -61.55 -45.41 10.92
N LYS A 224 -61.92 -46.14 11.95
CA LYS A 224 -62.81 -45.75 13.04
C LYS A 224 -62.28 -44.51 13.73
N GLU A 225 -63.19 -43.60 14.01
CA GLU A 225 -62.97 -42.34 14.71
C GLU A 225 -62.85 -42.62 16.23
N ASP A 226 -61.78 -43.30 16.63
CA ASP A 226 -61.42 -43.51 18.03
C ASP A 226 -60.40 -42.44 18.46
N SER A 227 -60.92 -41.40 19.14
CA SER A 227 -60.26 -40.46 20.05
C SER A 227 -58.81 -40.04 19.73
N ILE A 228 -58.65 -38.95 18.97
CA ILE A 228 -57.39 -38.19 18.92
C ILE A 228 -57.12 -37.65 20.34
N PRO A 229 -55.96 -37.92 20.97
CA PRO A 229 -55.63 -37.32 22.26
C PRO A 229 -55.46 -35.80 22.08
N ALA A 230 -56.05 -35.02 22.99
CA ALA A 230 -56.06 -33.56 22.91
C ALA A 230 -54.63 -32.98 22.73
N PRO A 231 -54.45 -31.94 21.88
CA PRO A 231 -53.15 -31.31 21.68
C PRO A 231 -52.61 -30.78 23.01
N ARG A 232 -51.34 -31.05 23.32
CA ARG A 232 -50.70 -30.51 24.54
C ARG A 232 -50.65 -28.98 24.46
N SER A 233 -50.89 -28.31 25.59
CA SER A 233 -50.90 -26.84 25.65
C SER A 233 -49.55 -26.26 25.21
N THR A 234 -49.57 -25.24 24.38
CA THR A 234 -48.38 -24.52 23.94
C THR A 234 -47.89 -23.57 25.05
N GLY A 235 -46.65 -23.73 25.48
CA GLY A 235 -45.96 -22.79 26.34
C GLY A 235 -45.00 -21.93 25.50
N SER A 236 -45.05 -20.61 25.67
CA SER A 236 -44.03 -19.71 25.10
C SER A 236 -42.84 -19.69 26.04
N ILE A 237 -41.73 -20.32 25.63
CA ILE A 237 -40.46 -20.24 26.35
C ILE A 237 -39.76 -18.97 25.87
N GLN A 238 -39.57 -18.02 26.77
CA GLN A 238 -38.70 -16.87 26.51
C GLN A 238 -37.25 -17.34 26.60
N VAL A 239 -36.65 -17.60 25.43
CA VAL A 239 -35.23 -17.92 25.33
C VAL A 239 -34.45 -16.62 25.21
N ASN A 240 -33.81 -16.21 26.29
CA ASN A 240 -32.84 -15.12 26.24
C ASN A 240 -31.50 -15.68 25.77
N PHE A 241 -31.16 -15.43 24.50
CA PHE A 241 -29.86 -15.78 23.97
C PHE A 241 -28.79 -14.88 24.59
N THR A 242 -27.73 -15.50 25.12
CA THR A 242 -26.52 -14.78 25.53
C THR A 242 -25.98 -14.01 24.31
N PRO A 243 -25.72 -12.69 24.41
CA PRO A 243 -25.18 -11.93 23.29
C PRO A 243 -23.84 -12.53 22.88
N ARG A 244 -23.76 -12.88 21.60
CA ARG A 244 -22.64 -13.59 20.99
C ARG A 244 -21.43 -12.64 20.94
N VAL A 245 -20.41 -12.89 21.76
CA VAL A 245 -19.21 -12.01 21.86
C VAL A 245 -18.21 -12.27 20.72
N PHE A 246 -18.53 -13.12 19.75
CA PHE A 246 -17.73 -13.30 18.53
C PHE A 246 -18.63 -13.57 17.32
N PRO A 247 -18.58 -12.75 16.25
CA PRO A 247 -19.05 -13.19 14.94
C PRO A 247 -17.95 -14.12 14.43
N THR A 248 -18.21 -15.39 14.16
CA THR A 248 -18.48 -15.79 12.78
C THR A 248 -19.01 -17.22 12.79
N ALA A 249 -20.14 -17.42 12.11
CA ALA A 249 -20.36 -18.59 11.27
C ALA A 249 -21.37 -18.19 10.20
N LEU A 250 -20.87 -17.73 9.05
CA LEU A 250 -21.66 -17.74 7.82
C LEU A 250 -20.74 -17.88 6.61
N ARG A 251 -21.09 -18.86 5.79
CA ARG A 251 -20.50 -19.23 4.51
C ARG A 251 -21.02 -18.28 3.44
N GLU A 252 -20.60 -17.03 3.50
CA GLU A 252 -20.67 -16.11 2.37
C GLU A 252 -19.23 -15.90 1.91
N SER A 253 -19.02 -16.01 0.61
CA SER A 253 -17.70 -15.92 0.00
C SER A 253 -17.12 -14.53 0.24
N ARG A 254 -16.31 -14.36 1.29
CA ARG A 254 -15.52 -13.14 1.57
C ARG A 254 -14.42 -12.87 0.54
N VAL A 255 -14.42 -13.59 -0.58
CA VAL A 255 -13.47 -13.38 -1.69
C VAL A 255 -13.47 -11.92 -2.14
N ALA A 256 -14.63 -11.26 -2.23
CA ALA A 256 -14.65 -9.84 -2.61
C ALA A 256 -14.00 -8.93 -1.56
N GLU A 257 -14.24 -9.17 -0.27
CA GLU A 257 -13.63 -8.40 0.82
C GLU A 257 -12.12 -8.69 0.94
N GLU A 258 -11.71 -9.95 0.73
CA GLU A 258 -10.31 -10.38 0.70
C GLU A 258 -9.57 -9.83 -0.51
N GLU A 259 -10.17 -9.85 -1.70
CA GLU A 259 -9.65 -9.23 -2.92
C GLU A 259 -9.54 -7.72 -2.76
N GLU A 260 -10.55 -7.05 -2.19
CA GLU A 260 -10.48 -5.63 -1.87
C GLU A 260 -9.37 -5.32 -0.86
N TRP A 261 -9.21 -6.15 0.17
CA TRP A 261 -8.14 -5.99 1.15
C TRP A 261 -6.76 -6.17 0.51
N LEU A 262 -6.60 -7.21 -0.32
CA LEU A 262 -5.38 -7.44 -1.10
C LEU A 262 -5.11 -6.31 -2.10
N HIS A 263 -6.14 -5.79 -2.76
CA HIS A 263 -6.04 -4.63 -3.65
C HIS A 263 -5.64 -3.37 -2.89
N LYS A 264 -6.27 -3.08 -1.75
CA LYS A 264 -5.93 -1.93 -0.89
C LYS A 264 -4.49 -2.05 -0.38
N GLN A 265 -4.05 -3.25 -0.01
CA GLN A 265 -2.69 -3.49 0.45
C GLN A 265 -1.66 -3.41 -0.69
N ALA A 266 -1.99 -3.95 -1.87
CA ALA A 266 -1.15 -3.84 -3.07
C ALA A 266 -1.06 -2.39 -3.57
N GLU A 267 -2.15 -1.62 -3.51
CA GLU A 267 -2.20 -0.19 -3.83
C GLU A 267 -1.39 0.62 -2.82
N ALA A 268 -1.50 0.33 -1.52
CA ALA A 268 -0.66 0.94 -0.49
C ALA A 268 0.83 0.62 -0.72
N ARG A 269 1.17 -0.62 -1.08
CA ARG A 269 2.54 -1.00 -1.44
C ARG A 269 3.02 -0.30 -2.72
N ARG A 270 2.16 -0.18 -3.74
CA ARG A 270 2.48 0.54 -4.98
C ARG A 270 2.70 2.03 -4.73
N THR A 271 1.87 2.68 -3.93
CA THR A 271 2.03 4.11 -3.59
C THR A 271 3.29 4.37 -2.76
N MET A 272 3.67 3.44 -1.88
CA MET A 272 4.95 3.50 -1.16
C MET A 272 6.16 3.21 -2.06
N ASN A 273 5.99 2.40 -3.11
CA ASN A 273 7.05 1.94 -4.03
C ASN A 273 7.06 2.70 -5.38
N THR A 274 6.15 3.63 -5.62
CA THR A 274 6.21 4.56 -6.74
C THR A 274 7.31 5.56 -6.42
N ASP A 275 8.54 5.19 -6.77
CA ASP A 275 9.65 6.11 -6.96
C ASP A 275 9.21 7.14 -8.00
N ILE A 276 8.60 8.23 -7.54
CA ILE A 276 8.38 9.41 -8.38
C ILE A 276 9.73 10.13 -8.41
N PRO A 277 10.44 10.20 -9.56
CA PRO A 277 11.77 10.82 -9.62
C PRO A 277 11.77 12.30 -9.19
N GLU A 278 10.62 12.97 -9.24
CA GLU A 278 10.46 14.36 -8.74
C GLU A 278 10.32 14.45 -7.20
N LEU A 279 10.14 13.32 -6.50
CA LEU A 279 10.02 13.23 -5.03
C LEU A 279 11.27 12.66 -4.35
N SER A 280 12.26 12.16 -5.12
CA SER A 280 13.56 11.73 -4.56
C SER A 280 14.38 12.90 -4.02
N ASP A 281 14.18 14.09 -4.60
CA ASP A 281 14.94 15.30 -4.29
C ASP A 281 14.29 16.13 -3.17
N LEU A 282 13.07 15.79 -2.77
CA LEU A 282 12.31 16.45 -1.70
C LEU A 282 12.72 15.88 -0.33
N LYS A 283 12.95 16.76 0.65
CA LYS A 283 13.28 16.37 2.03
C LYS A 283 12.11 15.58 2.64
N GLU A 284 12.39 14.76 3.65
CA GLU A 284 11.41 13.85 4.25
C GLU A 284 10.17 14.59 4.82
N GLU A 285 10.35 15.83 5.29
CA GLU A 285 9.26 16.74 5.71
C GLU A 285 8.38 17.22 4.54
N GLU A 286 8.96 17.36 3.34
CA GLU A 286 8.28 17.81 2.13
C GLU A 286 7.46 16.70 1.46
N LYS A 287 7.60 15.45 1.93
CA LYS A 287 6.79 14.30 1.51
C LYS A 287 5.43 14.22 2.22
N ASN A 288 5.13 15.15 3.12
CA ASN A 288 3.81 15.23 3.74
C ASN A 288 2.83 15.96 2.79
N PRO A 289 1.68 15.35 2.41
CA PRO A 289 0.69 16.00 1.55
C PRO A 289 0.15 17.32 2.13
N GLU A 290 0.11 17.44 3.46
CA GLU A 290 -0.33 18.66 4.14
C GLU A 290 0.67 19.81 3.95
N TRP A 291 1.97 19.52 4.02
CA TRP A 291 3.02 20.50 3.79
C TRP A 291 2.99 21.02 2.34
N LEU A 292 2.82 20.13 1.37
CA LEU A 292 2.70 20.52 -0.05
C LEU A 292 1.43 21.31 -0.33
N LYS A 293 0.32 20.99 0.34
CA LYS A 293 -0.91 21.80 0.30
C LYS A 293 -0.63 23.22 0.77
N ASP A 294 0.04 23.39 1.90
CA ASP A 294 0.34 24.70 2.46
C ASP A 294 1.34 25.49 1.61
N LYS A 295 2.33 24.81 1.02
CA LYS A 295 3.22 25.40 0.02
C LYS A 295 2.44 25.90 -1.20
N GLY A 296 1.53 25.07 -1.72
CA GLY A 296 0.62 25.46 -2.80
C GLY A 296 -0.25 26.67 -2.44
N ASN A 297 -0.76 26.72 -1.21
CA ASN A 297 -1.57 27.85 -0.72
C ASN A 297 -0.75 29.14 -0.66
N LYS A 298 0.50 29.09 -0.18
CA LYS A 298 1.42 30.24 -0.16
C LYS A 298 1.71 30.73 -1.58
N LEU A 299 1.99 29.81 -2.51
CA LEU A 299 2.23 30.15 -3.92
C LEU A 299 1.00 30.77 -4.58
N PHE A 300 -0.18 30.25 -4.28
CA PHE A 300 -1.45 30.82 -4.73
C PHE A 300 -1.66 32.24 -4.21
N ALA A 301 -1.33 32.51 -2.93
CA ALA A 301 -1.41 33.84 -2.35
C ALA A 301 -0.41 34.82 -3.00
N THR A 302 0.74 34.35 -3.46
CA THR A 302 1.70 35.13 -4.25
C THR A 302 1.34 35.25 -5.74
N GLU A 303 0.13 34.85 -6.14
CA GLU A 303 -0.37 34.85 -7.51
C GLU A 303 0.42 33.98 -8.51
N ASN A 304 1.33 33.14 -8.02
CA ASN A 304 2.07 32.20 -8.85
C ASN A 304 1.28 30.89 -9.03
N TYR A 305 0.29 30.93 -9.92
CA TYR A 305 -0.65 29.82 -10.13
C TYR A 305 0.00 28.58 -10.74
N LEU A 306 0.99 28.73 -11.62
CA LEU A 306 1.68 27.60 -12.26
C LEU A 306 2.51 26.80 -11.26
N ALA A 307 3.29 27.49 -10.40
CA ALA A 307 4.04 26.83 -9.34
C ALA A 307 3.12 26.17 -8.31
N ALA A 308 1.98 26.82 -7.98
CA ALA A 308 0.97 26.25 -7.10
C ALA A 308 0.37 24.94 -7.66
N ILE A 309 0.07 24.89 -8.96
CA ILE A 309 -0.40 23.66 -9.63
C ILE A 309 0.61 22.53 -9.49
N ASN A 310 1.90 22.82 -9.69
CA ASN A 310 2.95 21.80 -9.54
C ASN A 310 3.02 21.27 -8.09
N ALA A 311 2.91 22.15 -7.10
CA ALA A 311 2.87 21.74 -5.69
C ALA A 311 1.64 20.86 -5.38
N TYR A 312 0.46 21.21 -5.87
CA TYR A 312 -0.75 20.39 -5.71
C TYR A 312 -0.67 19.08 -6.48
N ASN A 313 -0.07 19.06 -7.68
CA ASN A 313 0.15 17.83 -8.44
C ASN A 313 1.00 16.83 -7.66
N LEU A 314 2.08 17.30 -7.04
CA LEU A 314 2.93 16.47 -6.17
C LEU A 314 2.14 15.97 -4.95
N ALA A 315 1.34 16.84 -4.32
CA ALA A 315 0.50 16.45 -3.19
C ALA A 315 -0.54 15.37 -3.57
N ILE A 316 -1.16 15.48 -4.75
CA ILE A 316 -2.14 14.52 -5.27
C ILE A 316 -1.48 13.17 -5.59
N ARG A 317 -0.25 13.17 -6.11
CA ARG A 317 0.48 11.93 -6.36
C ARG A 317 0.82 11.18 -5.06
N LEU A 318 1.06 11.90 -3.97
CA LEU A 318 1.27 11.30 -2.65
C LEU A 318 -0.04 10.80 -2.04
N ASN A 319 -1.09 11.63 -2.08
CA ASN A 319 -2.40 11.25 -1.57
C ASN A 319 -3.53 11.78 -2.48
N ASN A 320 -4.08 10.86 -3.28
CA ASN A 320 -5.19 11.14 -4.19
C ASN A 320 -6.57 11.15 -3.52
N LYS A 321 -6.65 10.92 -2.19
CA LYS A 321 -7.92 10.84 -1.45
C LYS A 321 -8.32 12.16 -0.80
N ILE A 322 -7.49 13.21 -0.90
CA ILE A 322 -7.76 14.51 -0.27
C ILE A 322 -8.51 15.41 -1.27
N PRO A 323 -9.83 15.66 -1.10
CA PRO A 323 -10.62 16.47 -2.05
C PRO A 323 -10.19 17.95 -2.09
N LEU A 324 -9.63 18.47 -0.99
CA LEU A 324 -9.15 19.85 -0.90
C LEU A 324 -8.02 20.15 -1.89
N LEU A 325 -7.17 19.17 -2.21
CA LEU A 325 -6.07 19.35 -3.17
C LEU A 325 -6.60 19.60 -4.58
N TYR A 326 -7.56 18.78 -5.02
CA TYR A 326 -8.24 18.95 -6.30
C TYR A 326 -9.01 20.28 -6.36
N LEU A 327 -9.69 20.65 -5.28
CA LEU A 327 -10.39 21.92 -5.20
C LEU A 327 -9.42 23.11 -5.37
N ASN A 328 -8.29 23.11 -4.66
CA ASN A 328 -7.32 24.20 -4.75
C ASN A 328 -6.64 24.24 -6.13
N ARG A 329 -6.34 23.08 -6.73
CA ARG A 329 -5.83 22.99 -8.10
C ARG A 329 -6.83 23.51 -9.13
N ALA A 330 -8.12 23.19 -8.99
CA ALA A 330 -9.19 23.73 -9.84
C ALA A 330 -9.27 25.26 -9.75
N ALA A 331 -9.06 25.84 -8.56
CA ALA A 331 -9.02 27.29 -8.39
C ALA A 331 -7.85 27.94 -9.16
N CYS A 332 -6.66 27.32 -9.13
CA CYS A 332 -5.54 27.75 -9.96
C CYS A 332 -5.85 27.65 -11.45
N HIS A 333 -6.47 26.55 -11.89
CA HIS A 333 -6.85 26.34 -13.29
C HIS A 333 -7.86 27.38 -13.78
N LEU A 334 -8.85 27.75 -12.96
CA LEU A 334 -9.77 28.85 -13.26
C LEU A 334 -9.04 30.18 -13.45
N LYS A 335 -8.08 30.51 -12.59
CA LYS A 335 -7.28 31.75 -12.71
C LYS A 335 -6.44 31.79 -13.98
N LEU A 336 -5.95 30.63 -14.43
CA LEU A 336 -5.19 30.48 -15.67
C LEU A 336 -6.06 30.23 -16.92
N LYS A 337 -7.40 30.28 -16.79
CA LYS A 337 -8.37 29.97 -17.87
C LYS A 337 -8.25 28.56 -18.47
N ASN A 338 -7.72 27.60 -17.71
CA ASN A 338 -7.69 26.19 -18.07
C ASN A 338 -9.01 25.51 -17.68
N LEU A 339 -10.09 25.86 -18.38
CA LEU A 339 -11.47 25.56 -17.96
C LEU A 339 -11.79 24.06 -17.93
N HIS A 340 -11.37 23.31 -18.95
CA HIS A 340 -11.59 21.85 -18.99
C HIS A 340 -10.94 21.13 -17.80
N LYS A 341 -9.70 21.47 -17.44
CA LYS A 341 -9.00 20.88 -16.29
C LYS A 341 -9.65 21.28 -14.97
N ALA A 342 -10.18 22.50 -14.87
CA ALA A 342 -10.92 22.93 -13.69
C ALA A 342 -12.22 22.13 -13.50
N ILE A 343 -12.91 21.77 -14.59
CA ILE A 343 -14.11 20.91 -14.54
C ILE A 343 -13.74 19.50 -14.07
N GLU A 344 -12.70 18.91 -14.66
CA GLU A 344 -12.21 17.57 -14.30
C GLU A 344 -11.85 17.50 -12.80
N ASP A 345 -11.08 18.46 -12.31
CA ASP A 345 -10.69 18.53 -10.90
C ASP A 345 -11.88 18.74 -9.95
N SER A 346 -12.83 19.59 -10.34
CA SER A 346 -14.01 19.86 -9.54
C SER A 346 -14.93 18.63 -9.47
N SER A 347 -15.07 17.90 -10.58
CA SER A 347 -15.82 16.63 -10.63
C SER A 347 -15.13 15.55 -9.79
N LYS A 348 -13.80 15.43 -9.88
CA LYS A 348 -13.05 14.48 -9.05
C LYS A 348 -13.17 14.79 -7.56
N ALA A 349 -13.15 16.08 -7.19
CA ALA A 349 -13.38 16.48 -5.81
C ALA A 349 -14.78 16.10 -5.32
N LEU A 350 -15.82 16.23 -6.16
CA LEU A 350 -17.19 15.84 -5.82
C LEU A 350 -17.34 14.32 -5.63
N GLU A 351 -16.70 13.51 -6.48
CA GLU A 351 -16.66 12.05 -6.30
C GLU A 351 -16.08 11.68 -4.93
N LEU A 352 -14.97 12.32 -4.53
CA LEU A 352 -14.32 12.08 -3.24
C LEU A 352 -15.11 12.62 -2.03
N LEU A 353 -16.01 13.57 -2.24
CA LEU A 353 -16.87 14.16 -1.19
C LEU A 353 -18.18 13.39 -0.99
N THR A 354 -18.27 12.16 -1.48
CA THR A 354 -19.41 11.25 -1.29
C THR A 354 -19.08 10.24 -0.17
N PRO A 355 -19.92 10.07 0.86
CA PRO A 355 -21.29 10.58 1.02
C PRO A 355 -21.39 12.07 1.41
N PRO A 356 -22.52 12.73 1.12
CA PRO A 356 -22.77 14.11 1.51
C PRO A 356 -22.96 14.24 3.03
N VAL A 357 -21.98 14.85 3.71
CA VAL A 357 -21.99 15.08 5.17
C VAL A 357 -22.06 16.60 5.44
N PRO A 358 -22.64 17.07 6.56
CA PRO A 358 -22.63 18.50 6.90
C PRO A 358 -21.23 19.13 6.89
N ASP A 359 -20.22 18.42 7.42
CA ASP A 359 -18.83 18.91 7.48
C ASP A 359 -18.23 19.20 6.10
N ASN A 360 -18.63 18.41 5.09
CA ASN A 360 -18.11 18.52 3.73
C ASN A 360 -18.98 19.42 2.82
N ALA A 361 -20.07 20.00 3.35
CA ALA A 361 -21.00 20.83 2.59
C ALA A 361 -20.32 22.07 1.98
N ASN A 362 -19.42 22.73 2.71
CA ASN A 362 -18.69 23.90 2.21
C ASN A 362 -17.75 23.52 1.04
N ALA A 363 -17.06 22.37 1.14
CA ALA A 363 -16.20 21.88 0.08
C ALA A 363 -17.00 21.51 -1.18
N ARG A 364 -18.15 20.84 -1.02
CA ARG A 364 -19.06 20.51 -2.13
C ARG A 364 -19.61 21.77 -2.80
N MET A 365 -20.07 22.74 -2.03
CA MET A 365 -20.53 24.03 -2.57
C MET A 365 -19.43 24.70 -3.41
N LYS A 366 -18.20 24.79 -2.88
CA LYS A 366 -17.05 25.34 -3.64
C LYS A 366 -16.78 24.57 -4.93
N ALA A 367 -16.90 23.24 -4.91
CA ALA A 367 -16.70 22.41 -6.09
C ALA A 367 -17.76 22.69 -7.17
N HIS A 368 -19.04 22.71 -6.80
CA HIS A 368 -20.13 23.06 -7.72
C HIS A 368 -19.97 24.48 -8.28
N VAL A 369 -19.67 25.47 -7.44
CA VAL A 369 -19.47 26.86 -7.88
C VAL A 369 -18.31 26.96 -8.86
N ARG A 370 -17.17 26.31 -8.59
CA ARG A 370 -15.99 26.34 -9.48
C ARG A 370 -16.27 25.63 -10.80
N ARG A 371 -16.96 24.49 -10.75
CA ARG A 371 -17.37 23.74 -11.93
C ARG A 371 -18.35 24.54 -12.80
N GLY A 372 -19.40 25.08 -12.21
CA GLY A 372 -20.37 25.94 -12.90
C GLY A 372 -19.72 27.19 -13.49
N THR A 373 -18.79 27.83 -12.76
CA THR A 373 -18.03 28.97 -13.29
C THR A 373 -17.23 28.59 -14.55
N ALA A 374 -16.60 27.42 -14.56
CA ALA A 374 -15.88 26.92 -15.73
C ALA A 374 -16.82 26.63 -16.90
N PHE A 375 -17.98 26.02 -16.65
CA PHE A 375 -18.99 25.74 -17.68
C PHE A 375 -19.60 27.02 -18.26
N CYS A 376 -19.90 28.02 -17.44
CA CYS A 376 -20.37 29.32 -17.91
C CYS A 376 -19.34 29.99 -18.83
N GLN A 377 -18.05 29.91 -18.49
CA GLN A 377 -16.98 30.47 -19.32
C GLN A 377 -16.73 29.67 -20.61
N LEU A 378 -17.14 28.41 -20.67
CA LEU A 378 -17.11 27.57 -21.87
C LEU A 378 -18.39 27.61 -22.70
N GLU A 379 -19.43 28.32 -22.25
CA GLU A 379 -20.77 28.38 -22.86
C GLU A 379 -21.48 27.00 -22.95
N LEU A 380 -21.04 26.02 -22.17
CA LEU A 380 -21.59 24.65 -22.13
C LEU A 380 -22.66 24.49 -21.04
N TYR A 381 -23.72 25.30 -21.13
CA TYR A 381 -24.76 25.39 -20.08
C TYR A 381 -25.58 24.09 -19.90
N VAL A 382 -25.73 23.29 -20.96
CA VAL A 382 -26.59 22.09 -20.95
C VAL A 382 -25.95 20.94 -20.15
N GLU A 383 -24.63 20.86 -20.09
CA GLU A 383 -23.92 19.81 -19.36
C GLU A 383 -23.85 20.07 -17.86
N ASP A 384 -23.83 21.34 -17.44
CA ASP A 384 -23.82 21.72 -16.02
C ASP A 384 -25.16 21.38 -15.35
N LEU A 385 -26.29 21.69 -16.01
CA LEU A 385 -27.64 21.42 -15.50
C LEU A 385 -27.98 19.92 -15.40
N LYS A 386 -27.32 19.06 -16.18
CA LYS A 386 -27.54 17.61 -16.12
C LYS A 386 -26.77 16.93 -14.97
N ASN A 387 -25.73 17.57 -14.46
CA ASN A 387 -24.76 16.98 -13.52
C ASN A 387 -24.69 17.70 -12.16
N GLY A 388 -25.47 18.77 -11.96
CA GLY A 388 -25.65 19.48 -10.69
C GLY A 388 -26.81 18.89 -9.90
#